data_AF-M6VNN1-F1
#
_entry.id   AF-M6VNN1-F1
#
_cell.length_a   1.000
_cell.length_b   1.000
_cell.length_c   1.000
_cell.angle_alpha   90.00
_cell.angle_beta   90.00
_cell.angle_gamma   90.00
#
_symmetry.space_group_name_H-M   'P 1'
#
loop_
_entity.id
_entity.type
_entity.pdbx_description
1 polymer ?
#
loop_
_entity_poly.entity_id
_entity_poly.type
_entity_poly.pdbx_seq_one_letter_code
_entity_poly.pdbx_strand_id
1 'polypeptide(L)'
;MKFIEEAFQNGSSVIMDIDVQGAKIIKDKLPDKIVTIFILPPNEVEWERRLRGRGTDSEENILKRIRNGKAELERQSEFDFKIVNDDLEKALVELEGIILGNLK
;
A
#
# COMPACT_ATOMS: atom_id res chain seq x y z
N MET A 1 -14.29 -8.66 8.34
CA MET A 1 -15.08 -8.33 7.13
C MET A 1 -16.33 -7.53 7.43
N LYS A 2 -17.03 -7.77 8.56
CA LYS A 2 -18.22 -6.99 8.96
C LYS A 2 -18.11 -5.48 8.73
N PHE A 3 -16.99 -4.84 9.12
CA PHE A 3 -16.75 -3.41 8.86
C PHE A 3 -16.78 -3.01 7.37
N ILE A 4 -16.16 -3.81 6.50
CA ILE A 4 -16.12 -3.56 5.04
C ILE A 4 -17.51 -3.74 4.45
N GLU A 5 -18.21 -4.80 4.86
CA GLU A 5 -19.57 -5.10 4.40
C GLU A 5 -20.56 -4.01 4.82
N GLU A 6 -20.48 -3.53 6.06
CA GLU A 6 -21.30 -2.43 6.57
C GLU A 6 -21.00 -1.11 5.82
N ALA A 7 -19.73 -0.81 5.55
CA ALA A 7 -19.36 0.37 4.76
C ALA A 7 -19.96 0.31 3.35
N PHE A 8 -19.86 -0.85 2.68
CA PHE A 8 -20.44 -1.05 1.36
C PHE A 8 -21.98 -0.95 1.38
N GLN A 9 -22.64 -1.48 2.40
CA GLN A 9 -24.10 -1.36 2.57
C GLN A 9 -24.53 0.10 2.76
N ASN A 10 -23.69 0.92 3.38
CA ASN A 10 -23.94 2.35 3.58
C ASN A 10 -23.50 3.22 2.39
N GLY A 11 -23.12 2.63 1.26
CA GLY A 11 -22.64 3.37 0.08
C GLY A 11 -21.32 4.10 0.30
N SER A 12 -20.53 3.68 1.28
CA SER A 12 -19.23 4.28 1.62
C SER A 12 -18.07 3.43 1.10
N SER A 13 -17.01 4.09 0.65
CA SER A 13 -15.74 3.44 0.31
C SER A 13 -14.86 3.26 1.55
N VAL A 14 -14.00 2.24 1.53
CA VAL A 14 -13.05 1.95 2.61
C VAL A 14 -11.64 2.04 2.06
N ILE A 15 -10.79 2.83 2.71
CA ILE A 15 -9.34 2.85 2.46
C ILE A 15 -8.67 2.08 3.60
N MET A 16 -7.78 1.15 3.25
CA MET A 16 -7.03 0.35 4.21
C MET A 16 -5.54 0.48 3.93
N ASP A 17 -4.78 0.77 4.98
CA ASP A 17 -3.32 0.67 4.99
C ASP A 17 -2.93 -0.62 5.73
N ILE A 18 -2.52 -1.63 4.98
CA ILE A 18 -2.21 -2.97 5.48
C ILE A 18 -1.01 -3.55 4.74
N ASP A 19 -0.35 -4.54 5.34
CA ASP A 19 0.75 -5.25 4.70
C ASP A 19 0.31 -6.13 3.51
N VAL A 20 1.29 -6.66 2.78
CA VAL A 20 1.06 -7.46 1.57
C VAL A 20 0.37 -8.81 1.84
N GLN A 21 0.47 -9.35 3.07
CA GLN A 21 -0.25 -10.56 3.45
C GLN A 21 -1.73 -10.24 3.69
N GLY A 22 -2.01 -9.17 4.43
CA GLY A 22 -3.36 -8.65 4.65
C GLY A 22 -4.05 -8.31 3.32
N ALA A 23 -3.36 -7.58 2.43
CA ALA A 23 -3.89 -7.22 1.12
C ALA A 23 -4.31 -8.44 0.31
N LYS A 24 -3.49 -9.50 0.30
CA LYS A 24 -3.81 -10.76 -0.38
C LYS A 24 -5.05 -11.44 0.21
N ILE A 25 -5.15 -11.53 1.53
CA ILE A 25 -6.32 -12.13 2.19
C ILE A 25 -7.61 -11.41 1.80
N ILE A 26 -7.59 -10.08 1.69
CA ILE A 26 -8.78 -9.32 1.29
C ILE A 26 -9.07 -9.52 -0.19
N LYS A 27 -8.03 -9.48 -1.06
CA LYS A 27 -8.16 -9.70 -2.51
C LYS A 27 -8.74 -11.07 -2.84
N ASP A 28 -8.29 -12.12 -2.17
CA ASP A 28 -8.80 -13.48 -2.36
C ASP A 28 -10.29 -13.61 -1.97
N LYS A 29 -10.77 -12.79 -1.03
CA LYS A 29 -12.16 -12.81 -0.55
C LYS A 29 -13.09 -11.89 -1.33
N LEU A 30 -12.55 -10.81 -1.91
CA LEU A 30 -13.29 -9.75 -2.57
C LEU A 30 -12.66 -9.35 -3.92
N PRO A 31 -12.37 -10.30 -4.83
CA PRO A 31 -11.50 -10.05 -6.00
C PRO A 31 -12.02 -8.96 -6.94
N ASP A 32 -13.35 -8.83 -7.09
CA ASP A 32 -13.97 -7.88 -8.02
C ASP A 32 -14.52 -6.61 -7.34
N LYS A 33 -14.28 -6.45 -6.03
CA LYS A 33 -14.86 -5.38 -5.21
C LYS A 33 -13.82 -4.43 -4.60
N ILE A 34 -12.54 -4.73 -4.77
CA ILE A 34 -11.46 -3.91 -4.24
C ILE A 34 -10.48 -3.55 -5.35
N VAL A 35 -9.71 -2.49 -5.10
CA VAL A 35 -8.54 -2.13 -5.89
C VAL A 35 -7.36 -2.15 -4.95
N THR A 36 -6.29 -2.84 -5.31
CA THR A 36 -5.05 -2.88 -4.53
C THR A 36 -3.97 -2.01 -5.17
N ILE A 37 -3.36 -1.15 -4.36
CA ILE A 37 -2.34 -0.18 -4.80
C ILE A 37 -1.07 -0.45 -4.00
N PHE A 38 0.03 -0.73 -4.70
CA PHE A 38 1.33 -0.90 -4.08
C PHE A 38 2.13 0.41 -4.12
N ILE A 39 2.45 0.97 -2.96
CA ILE A 39 3.22 2.20 -2.85
C ILE A 39 4.66 1.87 -2.45
N LEU A 40 5.63 2.32 -3.23
CA LEU A 40 7.04 2.07 -2.97
C LEU A 40 7.89 3.34 -3.11
N PRO A 41 8.97 3.48 -2.35
CA PRO A 41 9.98 4.51 -2.60
C PRO A 41 10.70 4.26 -3.94
N PRO A 42 11.37 5.29 -4.51
CA PRO A 42 12.04 5.17 -5.81
C PRO A 42 13.20 4.17 -5.81
N ASN A 43 13.88 3.99 -4.67
CA ASN A 43 14.98 3.05 -4.52
C ASN A 43 15.22 2.70 -3.04
N GLU A 44 16.04 1.68 -2.81
CA GLU A 44 16.38 1.18 -1.47
C GLU A 44 17.09 2.23 -0.60
N VAL A 45 17.96 3.05 -1.21
CA VAL A 45 18.71 4.09 -0.49
C VAL A 45 17.76 5.14 0.09
N GLU A 46 16.80 5.60 -0.72
CA GLU A 46 15.76 6.53 -0.26
C GLU A 46 14.84 5.90 0.78
N TRP A 47 14.54 4.61 0.65
CA TRP A 47 13.75 3.90 1.64
C TRP A 47 14.44 3.87 3.01
N GLU A 48 15.71 3.47 3.03
CA GLU A 48 16.53 3.45 4.24
C GLU A 48 16.65 4.86 4.83
N ARG A 49 16.93 5.87 3.99
CA ARG A 49 17.00 7.27 4.41
C ARG A 49 15.71 7.71 5.10
N ARG A 50 14.54 7.38 4.54
CA ARG A 50 13.23 7.70 5.11
C ARG A 50 12.96 6.96 6.42
N LEU A 51 13.33 5.69 6.54
CA LEU A 51 13.18 4.93 7.79
C LEU A 51 14.04 5.51 8.90
N ARG A 52 15.31 5.81 8.62
CA ARG A 52 16.25 6.44 9.56
C ARG A 52 15.80 7.84 9.97
N GLY A 53 15.30 8.63 9.00
CA GLY A 53 14.82 9.99 9.23
C GLY A 53 13.60 10.10 10.15
N ARG A 54 12.83 9.02 10.32
CA ARG A 54 11.70 9.00 11.27
C ARG A 54 12.15 9.01 12.73
N GLY A 55 13.37 8.55 13.03
CA GLY A 55 13.95 8.56 14.38
C GLY A 55 13.24 7.68 15.41
N THR A 56 12.23 6.90 15.00
CA THR A 56 11.38 6.08 15.89
C THR A 56 11.78 4.61 15.94
N ASP A 57 12.62 4.16 15.02
CA ASP A 57 13.01 2.75 14.88
C ASP A 57 14.47 2.54 15.28
N SER A 58 14.77 1.43 15.96
CA SER A 58 16.15 0.98 16.20
C SER A 58 16.81 0.48 14.91
N GLU A 59 18.15 0.45 14.87
CA GLU A 59 18.90 -0.09 13.72
C GLU A 59 18.44 -1.49 13.30
N GLU A 60 18.23 -2.37 14.28
CA GLU A 60 17.75 -3.73 14.04
C GLU A 60 16.37 -3.74 13.36
N ASN A 61 15.46 -2.87 13.81
CA ASN A 61 14.13 -2.74 13.24
C ASN A 61 14.17 -2.16 11.82
N ILE A 62 15.06 -1.20 11.56
CA ILE A 62 15.26 -0.61 10.22
C ILE A 62 15.73 -1.70 9.24
N LEU A 63 16.77 -2.45 9.60
CA LEU A 63 17.28 -3.54 8.75
C LEU A 63 16.24 -4.64 8.53
N LYS A 64 15.42 -4.95 9.55
CA LYS A 64 14.31 -5.90 9.42
C LYS A 64 13.24 -5.39 8.44
N ARG A 65 12.87 -4.11 8.51
CA ARG A 65 11.89 -3.50 7.58
C ARG A 65 12.40 -3.49 6.14
N ILE A 66 13.66 -3.11 5.93
CA ILE A 66 14.29 -3.13 4.59
C ILE A 66 14.25 -4.56 4.02
N ARG A 67 14.63 -5.56 4.82
CA ARG A 67 14.59 -6.96 4.41
C ARG A 67 13.18 -7.44 4.07
N ASN A 68 12.20 -7.09 4.91
CA ASN A 68 10.81 -7.49 4.70
C ASN A 68 10.26 -6.90 3.42
N GLY A 69 10.41 -5.60 3.19
CA GLY A 69 9.85 -5.01 1.97
C GLY A 69 10.62 -5.40 0.70
N LYS A 70 11.87 -5.89 0.78
CA LYS A 70 12.49 -6.60 -0.37
C LYS A 70 11.71 -7.84 -0.77
N ALA A 71 11.27 -8.64 0.20
CA ALA A 71 10.41 -9.80 -0.08
C ALA A 71 9.02 -9.36 -0.60
N GLU A 72 8.51 -8.22 -0.12
CA GLU A 72 7.25 -7.65 -0.61
C GLU A 72 7.34 -7.14 -2.05
N LEU A 73 8.50 -6.64 -2.49
CA LEU A 73 8.73 -6.22 -3.88
C LEU A 73 8.56 -7.38 -4.87
N GLU A 74 8.87 -8.61 -4.49
CA GLU A 74 8.64 -9.79 -5.35
C GLU A 74 7.15 -10.02 -5.62
N ARG A 75 6.29 -9.53 -4.73
CA ARG A 75 4.83 -9.66 -4.80
C ARG A 75 4.15 -8.43 -5.38
N GLN A 76 4.90 -7.44 -5.85
CA GLN A 76 4.33 -6.21 -6.42
C GLN A 76 3.38 -6.48 -7.60
N SER A 77 3.61 -7.58 -8.35
CA SER A 77 2.75 -8.00 -9.47
C SER A 77 1.39 -8.56 -9.05
N GLU A 78 1.17 -8.80 -7.75
CA GLU A 78 -0.14 -9.19 -7.21
C GLU A 78 -1.10 -7.99 -7.07
N PHE A 79 -0.59 -6.76 -7.18
CA PHE A 79 -1.37 -5.53 -7.04
C PHE A 79 -1.90 -5.01 -8.38
N ASP A 80 -3.04 -4.32 -8.34
CA ASP A 80 -3.68 -3.78 -9.55
C ASP A 80 -2.92 -2.54 -10.06
N PHE A 81 -2.42 -1.72 -9.14
CA PHE A 81 -1.65 -0.52 -9.44
C PHE A 81 -0.37 -0.45 -8.62
N LYS A 82 0.62 0.29 -9.15
CA LYS A 82 1.90 0.55 -8.50
C LYS A 82 2.22 2.04 -8.59
N ILE A 83 2.45 2.67 -7.45
CA ILE A 83 2.82 4.09 -7.36
C ILE A 83 4.22 4.22 -6.78
N VAL A 84 5.12 4.85 -7.52
CA VAL A 84 6.45 5.21 -7.01
C VAL A 84 6.34 6.55 -6.28
N ASN A 85 6.57 6.55 -4.98
CA ASN A 85 6.54 7.74 -4.12
C ASN A 85 7.93 8.37 -4.03
N ASP A 86 8.41 8.93 -5.13
CA ASP A 86 9.61 9.78 -5.17
C ASP A 86 9.28 11.22 -4.76
N ASP A 87 8.17 11.73 -5.28
CA ASP A 87 7.59 13.04 -5.01
C ASP A 87 6.15 12.87 -4.48
N LEU A 88 5.87 13.51 -3.35
CA LEU A 88 4.59 13.35 -2.65
C LEU A 88 3.42 13.89 -3.48
N GLU A 89 3.59 15.02 -4.16
CA GLU A 89 2.51 15.65 -4.93
C GLU A 89 2.16 14.79 -6.14
N LYS A 90 3.16 14.28 -6.86
CA LYS A 90 2.93 13.37 -8.00
C LYS A 90 2.26 12.07 -7.56
N ALA A 91 2.76 11.44 -6.50
CA ALA A 91 2.20 10.21 -5.97
C ALA A 91 0.74 10.40 -5.51
N LEU A 92 0.42 11.58 -4.94
CA LEU A 92 -0.94 11.92 -4.53
C LEU A 92 -1.87 12.07 -5.73
N VAL A 93 -1.45 12.80 -6.76
CA VAL A 93 -2.24 12.96 -8.00
C VAL A 93 -2.50 11.61 -8.68
N GLU A 94 -1.50 10.73 -8.71
CA GLU A 94 -1.67 9.37 -9.25
C GLU A 94 -2.65 8.54 -8.41
N LEU A 95 -2.53 8.60 -7.08
CA LEU A 95 -3.43 7.91 -6.15
C LEU A 95 -4.87 8.39 -6.29
N GLU A 96 -5.10 9.71 -6.34
CA GLU A 96 -6.42 10.31 -6.55
C GLU A 96 -7.03 9.86 -7.87
N GLY A 97 -6.24 9.84 -8.96
CA GLY A 97 -6.69 9.36 -10.25
C GLY A 97 -7.16 7.90 -10.22
N ILE A 98 -6.40 7.03 -9.55
CA ILE A 98 -6.76 5.62 -9.37
C ILE A 98 -8.04 5.48 -8.55
N ILE A 99 -8.15 6.21 -7.43
CA ILE A 99 -9.33 6.14 -6.55
C ILE A 99 -10.56 6.61 -7.33
N LEU A 100 -10.55 7.83 -7.88
CA LEU A 100 -11.69 8.43 -8.56
C LEU A 100 -12.12 7.63 -9.80
N GLY A 101 -11.17 7.05 -10.54
CA GLY A 101 -11.46 6.21 -11.70
C GLY A 101 -12.10 4.86 -11.36
N ASN A 102 -12.04 4.43 -10.09
CA ASN A 102 -12.56 3.14 -9.63
C ASN A 102 -13.66 3.26 -8.57
N LEU A 103 -14.10 4.49 -8.23
CA LEU A 103 -15.31 4.69 -7.44
C LEU A 103 -16.52 4.18 -8.25
N LYS A 104 -17.29 3.28 -7.64
CA LYS A 104 -18.55 2.74 -8.17
C LYS A 104 -19.71 3.15 -7.30
#